data_AF-A0A0N0APS6-F1
#
_entry.id   AF-A0A0N0APS6-F1
#
_cell.length_a   1.000
_cell.length_b   1.000
_cell.length_c   1.000
_cell.angle_alpha   90.00
_cell.angle_beta   90.00
_cell.angle_gamma   90.00
#
_symmetry.space_group_name_H-M   'P 1'
#
loop_
_entity.id
_entity.type
_entity.pdbx_description
1 polymer ?
#
loop_
_entity_poly.entity_id
_entity_poly.type
_entity_poly.pdbx_seq_one_letter_code
_entity_poly.pdbx_strand_id
1 'polypeptide(L)'
;MVSPEVRRADSPTVTDEIARLIRLLDDDSTDVYEGARFSLMAIGPEVVAPLAAAVGSMESPVGQLCAIQVFDHFGDAAALPALIGLLGSEDETVRIWSMWSVAGLGDREALPALWAAHRRLRAAGEPPDSGEADALRSALTELGARQEVLPPLTASSQTTAGDRGRAWPSERLADVVNDLADHDQAVLGLRFWLVFRGRGASINHERLRRPLDVDRPWRQVVEDARETALIEVASVPPRPDLFATVEWIDRDDV
;
A
#
# COMPACT_ATOMS: atom_id res chain seq x y z
N MET A 1 63.92 -24.70 -9.99
CA MET A 1 63.30 -23.44 -9.52
C MET A 1 62.03 -23.24 -10.33
N VAL A 2 60.89 -23.57 -9.75
CA VAL A 2 59.57 -23.33 -10.34
C VAL A 2 59.14 -21.95 -9.83
N SER A 3 58.94 -21.00 -10.73
CA SER A 3 58.36 -19.69 -10.38
C SER A 3 56.93 -19.89 -9.88
N PRO A 4 56.52 -19.29 -8.76
CA PRO A 4 55.13 -19.30 -8.38
C PRO A 4 54.39 -18.30 -9.29
N GLU A 5 53.50 -18.82 -10.12
CA GLU A 5 52.48 -17.98 -10.75
C GLU A 5 51.66 -17.32 -9.65
N VAL A 6 51.88 -16.01 -9.48
CA VAL A 6 50.99 -15.15 -8.70
C VAL A 6 49.64 -15.19 -9.40
N ARG A 7 48.74 -16.00 -8.86
CA ARG A 7 47.32 -16.07 -9.22
C ARG A 7 46.76 -14.64 -9.06
N ARG A 8 46.63 -13.90 -10.16
CA ARG A 8 45.93 -12.61 -10.18
C ARG A 8 44.51 -12.89 -9.69
N ALA A 9 44.11 -12.25 -8.59
CA ALA A 9 42.71 -12.21 -8.20
C ALA A 9 41.97 -11.47 -9.31
N ASP A 10 41.05 -12.13 -10.00
CA ASP A 10 40.14 -11.47 -10.93
C ASP A 10 39.36 -10.39 -10.15
N SER A 11 39.32 -9.18 -10.69
CA SER A 11 38.46 -8.12 -10.13
C SER A 11 37.01 -8.60 -10.15
N PRO A 12 36.21 -8.32 -9.10
CA PRO A 12 34.83 -8.79 -9.04
C PRO A 12 34.07 -8.31 -10.28
N THR A 13 33.39 -9.24 -10.94
CA THR A 13 32.54 -8.89 -12.07
C THR A 13 31.33 -8.10 -11.59
N VAL A 14 30.65 -7.36 -12.48
CA VAL A 14 29.40 -6.65 -12.12
C VAL A 14 28.38 -7.64 -11.54
N THR A 15 28.34 -8.87 -12.05
CA THR A 15 27.49 -9.95 -11.52
C THR A 15 27.84 -10.33 -10.09
N ASP A 16 29.14 -10.45 -9.76
CA ASP A 16 29.59 -10.75 -8.39
C ASP A 16 29.23 -9.62 -7.42
N GLU A 17 29.33 -8.37 -7.88
CA GLU A 17 28.95 -7.21 -7.08
C GLU A 17 27.44 -7.13 -6.86
N ILE A 18 26.61 -7.37 -7.88
CA ILE A 18 25.14 -7.44 -7.72
C ILE A 18 24.79 -8.53 -6.69
N ALA A 19 25.35 -9.73 -6.82
CA ALA A 19 25.08 -10.82 -5.88
C ALA A 19 25.53 -10.50 -4.45
N ARG A 20 26.64 -9.77 -4.29
CA ARG A 20 27.09 -9.28 -2.98
C ARG A 20 26.13 -8.24 -2.41
N LEU A 21 25.73 -7.24 -3.20
CA LEU A 21 24.83 -6.18 -2.75
C LEU A 21 23.44 -6.73 -2.38
N ILE A 22 22.91 -7.69 -3.14
CA ILE A 22 21.65 -8.37 -2.80
C ILE A 22 21.72 -9.01 -1.40
N ARG A 23 22.83 -9.69 -1.06
CA ARG A 23 23.00 -10.27 0.29
C ARG A 23 23.10 -9.21 1.39
N LEU A 24 23.63 -8.03 1.07
CA LEU A 24 23.74 -6.93 2.04
C LEU A 24 22.40 -6.23 2.30
N LEU A 25 21.35 -6.51 1.52
CA LEU A 25 20.00 -6.03 1.84
C LEU A 25 19.43 -6.66 3.12
N ASP A 26 19.89 -7.87 3.49
CA ASP A 26 19.52 -8.57 4.72
C ASP A 26 20.40 -8.22 5.92
N ASP A 27 21.34 -7.28 5.78
CA ASP A 27 22.21 -6.88 6.88
C ASP A 27 21.44 -6.14 7.98
N ASP A 28 21.75 -6.41 9.24
CA ASP A 28 21.11 -5.77 10.40
C ASP A 28 21.46 -4.27 10.52
N SER A 29 22.54 -3.82 9.88
CA SER A 29 22.97 -2.43 9.91
C SER A 29 22.24 -1.59 8.89
N THR A 30 21.53 -0.55 9.37
CA THR A 30 20.87 0.45 8.52
C THR A 30 21.78 1.03 7.45
N ASP A 31 23.00 1.42 7.82
CA ASP A 31 23.95 2.01 6.86
C ASP A 31 24.34 1.01 5.75
N VAL A 32 24.37 -0.28 6.07
CA VAL A 32 24.76 -1.34 5.13
C VAL A 32 23.63 -1.66 4.16
N TYR A 33 22.41 -1.95 4.64
CA TYR A 33 21.31 -2.30 3.74
C TYR A 33 20.88 -1.09 2.90
N GLU A 34 20.90 0.13 3.45
CA GLU A 34 20.57 1.33 2.67
C GLU A 34 21.63 1.60 1.61
N GLY A 35 22.91 1.48 1.97
CA GLY A 35 24.02 1.60 1.04
C GLY A 35 23.93 0.58 -0.10
N ALA A 36 23.56 -0.67 0.22
CA ALA A 36 23.35 -1.72 -0.76
C ALA A 36 22.17 -1.43 -1.68
N ARG A 37 21.01 -1.01 -1.13
CA ARG A 37 19.82 -0.61 -1.89
C ARG A 37 20.13 0.50 -2.89
N PHE A 38 20.77 1.59 -2.43
CA PHE A 38 21.13 2.70 -3.31
C PHE A 38 22.15 2.30 -4.37
N SER A 39 23.10 1.42 -4.04
CA SER A 39 24.07 0.91 -4.99
C SER A 39 23.41 0.05 -6.08
N LEU A 40 22.45 -0.80 -5.72
CA LEU A 40 21.66 -1.57 -6.70
C LEU A 40 20.87 -0.66 -7.64
N MET A 41 20.21 0.37 -7.11
CA MET A 41 19.50 1.38 -7.94
C MET A 41 20.45 2.12 -8.88
N ALA A 42 21.67 2.40 -8.44
CA ALA A 42 22.69 3.10 -9.25
C ALA A 42 23.30 2.22 -10.35
N ILE A 43 23.30 0.89 -10.20
CA ILE A 43 23.78 -0.04 -11.23
C ILE A 43 22.86 0.02 -12.45
N GLY A 44 21.54 -0.14 -12.24
CA GLY A 44 20.55 -0.07 -13.32
C GLY A 44 19.58 -1.26 -13.33
N PRO A 45 18.67 -1.30 -14.32
CA PRO A 45 17.58 -2.28 -14.37
C PRO A 45 18.04 -3.74 -14.48
N GLU A 46 19.30 -4.01 -14.87
CA GLU A 46 19.86 -5.37 -14.89
C GLU A 46 19.88 -6.06 -13.52
N VAL A 47 19.71 -5.31 -12.43
CA VAL A 47 19.60 -5.89 -11.08
C VAL A 47 18.25 -6.54 -10.80
N VAL A 48 17.20 -6.23 -11.58
CA VAL A 48 15.83 -6.67 -11.31
C VAL A 48 15.74 -8.20 -11.33
N ALA A 49 16.24 -8.85 -12.38
CA ALA A 49 16.17 -10.31 -12.50
C ALA A 49 16.91 -11.07 -11.37
N PRO A 50 18.19 -10.76 -11.05
CA PRO A 50 18.87 -11.45 -9.94
C PRO A 50 18.23 -11.14 -8.57
N LEU A 51 17.73 -9.91 -8.35
CA LEU A 51 17.04 -9.56 -7.11
C LEU A 51 15.70 -10.30 -6.98
N ALA A 52 14.92 -10.38 -8.06
CA ALA A 52 13.66 -11.13 -8.13
C ALA A 52 13.88 -12.62 -7.81
N ALA A 53 15.00 -13.21 -8.26
CA ALA A 53 15.35 -14.58 -7.96
C ALA A 53 15.72 -14.82 -6.47
N ALA A 54 16.18 -13.78 -5.77
CA ALA A 54 16.71 -13.90 -4.40
C ALA A 54 15.72 -13.47 -3.31
N VAL A 55 14.78 -12.56 -3.62
CA VAL A 55 13.95 -11.90 -2.59
C VAL A 55 13.10 -12.87 -1.74
N GLY A 56 12.65 -13.97 -2.33
CA GLY A 56 11.89 -15.00 -1.61
C GLY A 56 12.70 -15.79 -0.58
N SER A 57 14.04 -15.74 -0.65
CA SER A 57 14.96 -16.38 0.30
C SER A 57 15.54 -15.43 1.34
N MET A 58 15.16 -14.16 1.31
CA MET A 58 15.62 -13.18 2.29
C MET A 58 15.06 -13.49 3.67
N GLU A 59 15.92 -13.44 4.69
CA GLU A 59 15.56 -13.77 6.07
C GLU A 59 14.95 -12.58 6.81
N SER A 60 15.24 -11.35 6.36
CA SER A 60 14.79 -10.12 7.00
C SER A 60 13.64 -9.47 6.22
N PRO A 61 12.55 -9.07 6.91
CA PRO A 61 11.52 -8.21 6.29
C PRO A 61 12.12 -6.92 5.72
N VAL A 62 13.19 -6.40 6.34
CA VAL A 62 13.88 -5.20 5.84
C VAL A 62 14.50 -5.44 4.47
N GLY A 63 15.13 -6.60 4.25
CA GLY A 63 15.68 -6.97 2.96
C GLY A 63 14.60 -7.07 1.87
N GLN A 64 13.47 -7.70 2.19
CA GLN A 64 12.31 -7.78 1.29
C GLN A 64 11.74 -6.40 0.96
N LEU A 65 11.60 -5.51 1.95
CA LEU A 65 11.14 -4.12 1.73
C LEU A 65 12.13 -3.32 0.87
N CYS A 66 13.43 -3.48 1.10
CA CYS A 66 14.45 -2.87 0.24
C CYS A 66 14.36 -3.39 -1.19
N ALA A 67 14.12 -4.68 -1.38
CA ALA A 67 13.94 -5.26 -2.70
C ALA A 67 12.70 -4.71 -3.42
N ILE A 68 11.56 -4.59 -2.73
CA ILE A 68 10.35 -3.95 -3.27
C ILE A 68 10.65 -2.52 -3.73
N GLN A 69 11.38 -1.74 -2.93
CA GLN A 69 11.76 -0.37 -3.30
C GLN A 69 12.64 -0.31 -4.56
N VAL A 70 13.54 -1.28 -4.74
CA VAL A 70 14.33 -1.40 -5.97
C VAL A 70 13.43 -1.77 -7.16
N PHE A 71 12.48 -2.69 -6.99
CA PHE A 71 11.50 -3.02 -8.03
C PHE A 71 10.65 -1.81 -8.43
N ASP A 72 10.11 -1.08 -7.46
CA ASP A 72 9.30 0.13 -7.69
C ASP A 72 10.09 1.23 -8.40
N HIS A 73 11.39 1.38 -8.07
CA HIS A 73 12.25 2.36 -8.71
C HIS A 73 12.37 2.12 -10.22
N PHE A 74 12.47 0.85 -10.63
CA PHE A 74 12.60 0.49 -12.04
C PHE A 74 11.27 0.30 -12.75
N GLY A 75 10.21 -0.10 -12.05
CA GLY A 75 8.89 -0.37 -12.64
C GLY A 75 8.94 -1.50 -13.69
N ASP A 76 9.90 -2.41 -13.59
CA ASP A 76 10.10 -3.49 -14.55
C ASP A 76 9.16 -4.66 -14.23
N ALA A 77 8.31 -5.03 -15.20
CA ALA A 77 7.37 -6.14 -15.09
C ALA A 77 8.05 -7.49 -14.79
N ALA A 78 9.37 -7.63 -15.04
CA ALA A 78 10.13 -8.82 -14.65
C ALA A 78 10.13 -9.06 -13.12
N ALA A 79 9.85 -8.04 -12.31
CA ALA A 79 9.70 -8.19 -10.86
C ALA A 79 8.35 -8.79 -10.43
N LEU A 80 7.34 -8.82 -11.31
CA LEU A 80 5.97 -9.20 -10.97
C LEU A 80 5.86 -10.57 -10.29
N PRO A 81 6.50 -11.65 -10.77
CA PRO A 81 6.40 -12.95 -10.10
C PRO A 81 6.96 -12.93 -8.67
N ALA A 82 8.03 -12.16 -8.44
CA ALA A 82 8.64 -12.03 -7.13
C ALA A 82 7.75 -11.22 -6.17
N LEU A 83 7.16 -10.12 -6.64
CA LEU A 83 6.18 -9.35 -5.89
C LEU A 83 4.96 -10.20 -5.53
N ILE A 84 4.40 -10.95 -6.49
CA ILE A 84 3.31 -11.91 -6.23
C ILE A 84 3.69 -12.90 -5.11
N GLY A 85 4.93 -13.39 -5.09
CA GLY A 85 5.43 -14.24 -4.00
C GLY A 85 5.40 -13.54 -2.63
N LEU A 86 5.73 -12.26 -2.58
CA LEU A 86 5.75 -11.46 -1.34
C LEU A 86 4.36 -11.14 -0.78
N LEU A 87 3.28 -11.31 -1.55
CA LEU A 87 1.90 -11.26 -1.02
C LEU A 87 1.64 -12.36 0.03
N GLY A 88 2.48 -13.41 0.05
CA GLY A 88 2.47 -14.48 1.04
C GLY A 88 3.50 -14.33 2.17
N SER A 89 4.19 -13.19 2.29
CA SER A 89 5.19 -12.97 3.34
C SER A 89 4.57 -13.09 4.74
N GLU A 90 5.36 -13.54 5.72
CA GLU A 90 4.93 -13.57 7.12
C GLU A 90 4.80 -12.16 7.71
N ASP A 91 5.55 -11.19 7.19
CA ASP A 91 5.50 -9.80 7.61
C ASP A 91 4.39 -9.02 6.90
N GLU A 92 3.50 -8.39 7.69
CA GLU A 92 2.36 -7.61 7.18
C GLU A 92 2.80 -6.41 6.34
N THR A 93 3.89 -5.74 6.73
CA THR A 93 4.40 -4.57 6.01
C THR A 93 4.88 -4.98 4.63
N VAL A 94 5.58 -6.11 4.51
CA VAL A 94 6.00 -6.66 3.21
C VAL A 94 4.80 -6.98 2.34
N ARG A 95 3.74 -7.60 2.89
CA ARG A 95 2.52 -7.90 2.14
C ARG A 95 1.86 -6.62 1.62
N ILE A 96 1.69 -5.60 2.47
CA ILE A 96 1.12 -4.29 2.10
C ILE A 96 1.91 -3.63 0.97
N TRP A 97 3.23 -3.56 1.11
CA TRP A 97 4.08 -2.91 0.11
C TRP A 97 4.08 -3.68 -1.20
N SER A 98 4.05 -5.01 -1.14
CA SER A 98 3.90 -5.83 -2.35
C SER A 98 2.56 -5.58 -3.04
N MET A 99 1.44 -5.47 -2.30
CA MET A 99 0.13 -5.14 -2.87
C MET A 99 0.15 -3.81 -3.64
N TRP A 100 0.76 -2.78 -3.08
CA TRP A 100 0.92 -1.49 -3.76
C TRP A 100 1.83 -1.59 -4.98
N SER A 101 2.94 -2.33 -4.88
CA SER A 101 3.89 -2.51 -5.97
C SER A 101 3.28 -3.26 -7.16
N VAL A 102 2.57 -4.38 -6.92
CA VAL A 102 1.88 -5.10 -8.01
C VAL A 102 0.78 -4.26 -8.67
N ALA A 103 0.08 -3.44 -7.89
CA ALA A 103 -0.90 -2.49 -8.43
C ALA A 103 -0.22 -1.40 -9.27
N GLY A 104 0.91 -0.88 -8.82
CA GLY A 104 1.73 0.10 -9.53
C GLY A 104 2.27 -0.38 -10.87
N LEU A 105 2.58 -1.68 -11.00
CA LEU A 105 2.93 -2.30 -12.28
C LEU A 105 1.73 -2.39 -13.24
N GLY A 106 0.50 -2.40 -12.72
CA GLY A 106 -0.73 -2.41 -13.52
C GLY A 106 -1.03 -3.75 -14.22
N ASP A 107 -0.27 -4.81 -13.93
CA ASP A 107 -0.46 -6.12 -14.55
C ASP A 107 -1.53 -6.94 -13.82
N ARG A 108 -2.55 -7.35 -14.57
CA ARG A 108 -3.67 -8.13 -14.07
C ARG A 108 -3.33 -9.59 -13.77
N GLU A 109 -2.12 -10.05 -14.11
CA GLU A 109 -1.61 -11.37 -13.69
C GLU A 109 -1.53 -11.50 -12.15
N ALA A 110 -1.45 -10.39 -11.40
CA ALA A 110 -1.48 -10.42 -9.94
C ALA A 110 -2.87 -10.74 -9.32
N LEU A 111 -3.96 -10.60 -10.10
CA LEU A 111 -5.33 -10.71 -9.55
C LEU A 111 -5.64 -12.04 -8.85
N PRO A 112 -5.25 -13.23 -9.35
CA PRO A 112 -5.48 -14.49 -8.65
C PRO A 112 -4.82 -14.52 -7.27
N ALA A 113 -3.62 -13.94 -7.13
CA ALA A 113 -2.89 -13.88 -5.87
C ALA A 113 -3.51 -12.88 -4.89
N LEU A 114 -3.92 -11.69 -5.37
CA LEU A 114 -4.67 -10.73 -4.56
C LEU A 114 -5.99 -11.32 -4.05
N TRP A 115 -6.73 -12.05 -4.88
CA TRP A 115 -7.93 -12.76 -4.42
C TRP A 115 -7.64 -13.89 -3.43
N ALA A 116 -6.47 -14.53 -3.51
CA ALA A 116 -6.04 -15.48 -2.48
C ALA A 116 -5.74 -14.78 -1.16
N ALA A 117 -5.05 -13.63 -1.19
CA ALA A 117 -4.83 -12.79 -0.01
C ALA A 117 -6.15 -12.30 0.60
N HIS A 118 -7.12 -11.90 -0.23
CA HIS A 118 -8.47 -11.53 0.22
C HIS A 118 -9.16 -12.65 1.00
N ARG A 119 -9.16 -13.87 0.45
CA ARG A 119 -9.73 -15.04 1.14
C ARG A 119 -9.00 -15.36 2.44
N ARG A 120 -7.67 -15.17 2.48
CA ARG A 120 -6.84 -15.38 3.68
C ARG A 120 -7.24 -14.40 4.79
N LEU A 121 -7.33 -13.11 4.49
CA LEU A 121 -7.74 -12.08 5.45
C LEU A 121 -9.12 -12.38 6.04
N ARG A 122 -10.09 -12.73 5.18
CA ARG A 122 -11.43 -13.10 5.65
C ARG A 122 -11.43 -14.36 6.53
N ALA A 123 -10.65 -15.37 6.16
CA ALA A 123 -10.54 -16.59 6.96
C ALA A 123 -9.87 -16.35 8.33
N ALA A 124 -8.99 -15.36 8.42
CA ALA A 124 -8.35 -14.93 9.68
C ALA A 124 -9.28 -14.06 10.55
N GLY A 125 -10.40 -13.56 10.00
CA GLY A 125 -11.24 -12.58 10.67
C GLY A 125 -10.55 -11.21 10.79
N GLU A 126 -9.63 -10.90 9.88
CA GLU A 126 -8.92 -9.63 9.90
C GLU A 126 -9.92 -8.48 9.70
N PRO A 127 -9.88 -7.42 10.52
CA PRO A 127 -10.80 -6.30 10.39
C PRO A 127 -10.70 -5.65 9.00
N PRO A 128 -11.84 -5.19 8.44
CA PRO A 128 -11.83 -4.54 7.13
C PRO A 128 -11.04 -3.22 7.14
N ASP A 129 -10.88 -2.56 8.28
CA ASP A 129 -10.09 -1.33 8.45
C ASP A 129 -8.60 -1.59 8.77
N SER A 130 -8.15 -2.84 8.70
CA SER A 130 -6.72 -3.17 8.80
C SER A 130 -5.93 -2.60 7.61
N GLY A 131 -4.65 -2.29 7.85
CA GLY A 131 -3.77 -1.74 6.80
C GLY A 131 -3.61 -2.69 5.61
N GLU A 132 -3.57 -4.00 5.87
CA GLU A 132 -3.52 -5.00 4.81
C GLU A 132 -4.82 -5.08 4.00
N ALA A 133 -6.00 -5.02 4.65
CA ALA A 133 -7.27 -5.03 3.95
C ALA A 133 -7.47 -3.77 3.08
N ASP A 134 -7.05 -2.60 3.57
CA ASP A 134 -7.04 -1.34 2.81
C ASP A 134 -6.12 -1.44 1.57
N ALA A 135 -4.86 -1.87 1.77
CA ALA A 135 -3.90 -2.02 0.69
C ALA A 135 -4.40 -2.99 -0.39
N LEU A 136 -5.02 -4.11 0.02
CA LEU A 136 -5.60 -5.09 -0.87
C LEU A 136 -6.77 -4.52 -1.68
N ARG A 137 -7.73 -3.84 -1.04
CA ARG A 137 -8.87 -3.22 -1.74
C ARG A 137 -8.41 -2.15 -2.71
N SER A 138 -7.42 -1.36 -2.31
CA SER A 138 -6.79 -0.36 -3.17
C SER A 138 -6.17 -1.03 -4.40
N ALA A 139 -5.37 -2.08 -4.21
CA ALA A 139 -4.76 -2.83 -5.31
C ALA A 139 -5.80 -3.46 -6.26
N LEU A 140 -6.87 -4.04 -5.73
CA LEU A 140 -7.97 -4.59 -6.53
C LEU A 140 -8.73 -3.50 -7.29
N THR A 141 -8.87 -2.31 -6.72
CA THR A 141 -9.52 -1.16 -7.36
C THR A 141 -8.66 -0.64 -8.53
N GLU A 142 -7.37 -0.41 -8.30
CA GLU A 142 -6.42 0.05 -9.31
C GLU A 142 -6.29 -0.92 -10.49
N LEU A 143 -6.30 -2.23 -10.21
CA LEU A 143 -6.28 -3.25 -11.25
C LEU A 143 -7.64 -3.51 -11.90
N GLY A 144 -8.70 -2.79 -11.50
CA GLY A 144 -10.05 -2.91 -12.06
C GLY A 144 -10.71 -4.26 -11.79
N ALA A 145 -10.45 -4.84 -10.62
CA ALA A 145 -11.10 -6.06 -10.12
C ALA A 145 -12.07 -5.78 -8.96
N ARG A 146 -12.03 -4.58 -8.38
CA ARG A 146 -13.03 -4.02 -7.46
C ARG A 146 -13.60 -2.75 -8.07
N GLN A 147 -14.93 -2.61 -8.04
CA GLN A 147 -15.61 -1.40 -8.49
C GLN A 147 -16.15 -0.66 -7.27
N GLU A 148 -15.60 0.52 -6.99
CA GLU A 148 -16.16 1.40 -5.96
C GLU A 148 -17.53 1.91 -6.39
N VAL A 149 -18.52 1.82 -5.48
CA VAL A 149 -19.79 2.52 -5.65
C VAL A 149 -19.59 3.96 -5.18
N LEU A 150 -19.67 4.92 -6.09
CA LEU A 150 -19.57 6.34 -5.76
C LEU A 150 -20.96 7.01 -5.87
N PRO A 151 -21.62 7.30 -4.74
CA PRO A 151 -22.95 7.91 -4.73
C PRO A 151 -22.98 9.32 -5.37
N PRO A 152 -24.12 9.79 -5.88
CA PRO A 152 -24.19 11.03 -6.66
C PRO A 152 -23.73 12.30 -5.92
N LEU A 153 -24.08 12.49 -4.64
CA LEU A 153 -23.65 13.69 -3.90
C LEU A 153 -22.16 13.61 -3.57
N THR A 154 -21.68 12.43 -3.19
CA THR A 154 -20.26 12.12 -2.99
C THR A 154 -19.46 12.39 -4.27
N ALA A 155 -19.91 11.88 -5.42
CA ALA A 155 -19.28 12.10 -6.72
C ALA A 155 -19.27 13.59 -7.11
N SER A 156 -20.41 14.28 -6.96
CA SER A 156 -20.53 15.70 -7.35
C SER A 156 -19.76 16.66 -6.45
N SER A 157 -19.49 16.28 -5.20
CA SER A 157 -18.75 17.08 -4.23
C SER A 157 -17.25 16.77 -4.20
N GLN A 158 -16.79 15.81 -5.02
CA GLN A 158 -15.40 15.41 -5.12
C GLN A 158 -14.53 16.54 -5.69
N THR A 159 -13.30 16.66 -5.18
CA THR A 159 -12.27 17.56 -5.68
C THR A 159 -10.89 16.91 -5.57
N THR A 160 -9.84 17.68 -5.87
CA THR A 160 -8.44 17.30 -5.64
C THR A 160 -7.85 18.10 -4.50
N ALA A 161 -7.29 17.43 -3.49
CA ALA A 161 -6.58 18.06 -2.37
C ALA A 161 -5.08 18.20 -2.68
N GLY A 162 -4.75 19.06 -3.66
CA GLY A 162 -3.36 19.25 -4.09
C GLY A 162 -2.74 17.95 -4.62
N ASP A 163 -1.64 17.51 -4.01
CA ASP A 163 -0.91 16.28 -4.32
C ASP A 163 -1.55 14.99 -3.79
N ARG A 164 -2.68 15.07 -3.06
CA ARG A 164 -3.33 13.89 -2.44
C ARG A 164 -4.32 13.15 -3.34
N GLY A 165 -4.58 13.66 -4.53
CA GLY A 165 -5.59 13.07 -5.43
C GLY A 165 -7.01 13.33 -4.96
N ARG A 166 -7.89 12.32 -5.12
CA ARG A 166 -9.33 12.39 -4.82
C ARG A 166 -9.59 12.72 -3.34
N ALA A 167 -10.30 13.81 -3.09
CA ALA A 167 -10.65 14.25 -1.74
C ALA A 167 -11.97 15.02 -1.74
N TRP A 168 -12.46 15.34 -0.54
CA TRP A 168 -13.69 16.11 -0.32
C TRP A 168 -13.42 17.33 0.58
N PRO A 169 -14.01 18.50 0.30
CA PRO A 169 -13.90 19.65 1.18
C PRO A 169 -14.48 19.34 2.56
N SER A 170 -13.82 19.81 3.63
CA SER A 170 -14.26 19.58 5.01
C SER A 170 -15.70 20.03 5.27
N GLU A 171 -16.13 21.12 4.62
CA GLU A 171 -17.51 21.66 4.67
C GLU A 171 -18.59 20.71 4.13
N ARG A 172 -18.20 19.69 3.34
CA ARG A 172 -19.12 18.75 2.68
C ARG A 172 -19.08 17.34 3.28
N LEU A 173 -18.24 17.09 4.29
CA LEU A 173 -18.00 15.73 4.78
C LEU A 173 -19.21 15.09 5.45
N ALA A 174 -20.03 15.87 6.15
CA ALA A 174 -21.27 15.33 6.73
C ALA A 174 -22.22 14.85 5.61
N ASP A 175 -22.34 15.59 4.52
CA ASP A 175 -23.15 15.20 3.35
C ASP A 175 -22.58 13.93 2.69
N VAL A 176 -21.25 13.84 2.54
CA VAL A 176 -20.57 12.67 1.96
C VAL A 176 -20.78 11.41 2.81
N VAL A 177 -20.63 11.51 4.13
CA VAL A 177 -20.84 10.40 5.06
C VAL A 177 -22.30 9.91 5.01
N ASN A 178 -23.26 10.84 4.97
CA ASN A 178 -24.67 10.48 4.85
C ASN A 178 -24.98 9.85 3.48
N ASP A 179 -24.47 10.40 2.39
CA ASP A 179 -24.71 9.89 1.03
C ASP A 179 -24.10 8.48 0.84
N LEU A 180 -22.93 8.20 1.43
CA LEU A 180 -22.36 6.85 1.47
C LEU A 180 -23.28 5.87 2.22
N ALA A 181 -23.74 6.24 3.41
CA ALA A 181 -24.59 5.40 4.21
C ALA A 181 -25.97 5.15 3.58
N ASP A 182 -26.55 6.17 2.95
CA ASP A 182 -27.83 6.08 2.22
C ASP A 182 -27.74 5.16 0.98
N HIS A 183 -26.51 4.86 0.53
CA HIS A 183 -26.23 3.93 -0.55
C HIS A 183 -25.59 2.61 -0.05
N ASP A 184 -25.89 2.21 1.20
CA ASP A 184 -25.45 0.95 1.83
C ASP A 184 -23.92 0.80 1.94
N GLN A 185 -23.18 1.90 2.15
CA GLN A 185 -21.72 1.89 2.30
C GLN A 185 -21.27 2.34 3.69
N ALA A 186 -20.33 1.60 4.28
CA ALA A 186 -19.77 1.89 5.59
C ALA A 186 -18.45 2.66 5.47
N VAL A 187 -18.36 3.81 6.14
CA VAL A 187 -17.12 4.61 6.21
C VAL A 187 -16.13 3.93 7.16
N LEU A 188 -14.93 3.61 6.66
CA LEU A 188 -13.85 3.02 7.43
C LEU A 188 -12.97 4.06 8.12
N GLY A 189 -12.74 5.19 7.44
CA GLY A 189 -11.82 6.17 7.97
C GLY A 189 -11.84 7.49 7.20
N LEU A 190 -11.51 8.55 7.93
CA LEU A 190 -11.29 9.88 7.39
C LEU A 190 -9.84 10.28 7.68
N ARG A 191 -9.20 10.87 6.68
CA ARG A 191 -7.88 11.46 6.85
C ARG A 191 -7.92 12.88 6.31
N PHE A 192 -7.59 13.81 7.19
CA PHE A 192 -7.69 15.23 6.93
C PHE A 192 -6.36 15.82 6.47
N TRP A 193 -6.46 16.73 5.51
CA TRP A 193 -5.34 17.33 4.81
C TRP A 193 -5.52 18.84 4.74
N LEU A 194 -4.61 19.57 5.38
CA LEU A 194 -4.50 21.02 5.18
C LEU A 194 -3.72 21.25 3.88
N VAL A 195 -4.32 21.93 2.91
CA VAL A 195 -3.71 22.12 1.59
C VAL A 195 -3.24 23.56 1.43
N PHE A 196 -1.93 23.73 1.29
CA PHE A 196 -1.33 25.04 1.02
C PHE A 196 -0.46 24.96 -0.23
N ARG A 197 -0.70 25.86 -1.18
CA ARG A 197 0.02 25.93 -2.48
C ARG A 197 0.08 24.57 -3.19
N GLY A 198 -1.02 23.82 -3.16
CA GLY A 198 -1.14 22.52 -3.82
C GLY A 198 -0.45 21.36 -3.10
N ARG A 199 0.08 21.55 -1.88
CA ARG A 199 0.64 20.47 -1.07
C ARG A 199 -0.21 20.23 0.17
N GLY A 200 -0.61 18.99 0.40
CA GLY A 200 -1.32 18.56 1.60
C GLY A 200 -0.36 18.30 2.77
N ALA A 201 -0.74 18.72 3.97
CA ALA A 201 -0.14 18.25 5.23
C ALA A 201 -1.22 17.52 6.03
N SER A 202 -0.93 16.30 6.50
CA SER A 202 -1.88 15.59 7.36
C SER A 202 -2.04 16.35 8.67
N ILE A 203 -3.27 16.53 9.11
CA ILE A 203 -3.54 16.99 10.47
C ILE A 203 -3.85 15.80 11.36
N ASN A 204 -3.44 15.90 12.62
CA ASN A 204 -3.88 14.98 13.65
C ASN A 204 -5.26 15.41 14.13
N HIS A 205 -6.14 14.44 14.28
CA HIS A 205 -7.46 14.61 14.87
C HIS A 205 -7.78 13.36 15.70
N GLU A 206 -8.75 13.47 16.59
CA GLU A 206 -9.21 12.32 17.36
C GLU A 206 -9.89 11.33 16.41
N ARG A 207 -9.26 10.16 16.23
CA ARG A 207 -9.80 9.09 15.41
C ARG A 207 -10.61 8.16 16.29
N LEU A 208 -11.90 8.03 15.99
CA LEU A 208 -12.74 7.07 16.66
C LEU A 208 -12.62 5.73 15.94
N ARG A 209 -11.56 4.99 16.24
CA ARG A 209 -11.38 3.62 15.75
C ARG A 209 -12.27 2.65 16.52
N ARG A 210 -13.56 2.63 16.18
CA ARG A 210 -14.46 1.53 16.55
C ARG A 210 -14.37 0.49 15.45
N PRO A 211 -13.86 -0.72 15.73
CA PRO A 211 -13.85 -1.79 14.73
C PRO A 211 -15.26 -2.04 14.19
N LEU A 212 -15.37 -2.25 12.89
CA LEU A 212 -16.65 -2.64 12.29
C LEU A 212 -16.97 -4.09 12.66
N ASP A 213 -18.15 -4.28 13.26
CA ASP A 213 -18.70 -5.61 13.57
C ASP A 213 -19.47 -6.13 12.35
N VAL A 214 -18.73 -6.62 11.35
CA VAL A 214 -19.27 -7.06 10.06
C VAL A 214 -20.18 -8.29 10.13
N ASP A 215 -20.24 -8.96 11.29
CA ASP A 215 -21.14 -10.09 11.56
C ASP A 215 -22.59 -9.63 11.85
N ARG A 216 -22.81 -8.34 12.10
CA ARG A 216 -24.15 -7.77 12.28
C ARG A 216 -24.90 -7.64 10.95
N PRO A 217 -26.25 -7.44 10.99
CA PRO A 217 -26.97 -7.03 9.80
C PRO A 217 -26.28 -5.82 9.14
N TRP A 218 -25.96 -5.90 7.85
CA TRP A 218 -25.13 -4.89 7.15
C TRP A 218 -25.62 -3.47 7.33
N ARG A 219 -26.93 -3.26 7.29
CA ARG A 219 -27.53 -1.95 7.56
C ARG A 219 -27.12 -1.39 8.92
N GLN A 220 -27.03 -2.22 9.96
CA GLN A 220 -26.55 -1.79 11.28
C GLN A 220 -25.06 -1.44 11.26
N VAL A 221 -24.24 -2.18 10.49
CA VAL A 221 -22.81 -1.86 10.30
C VAL A 221 -22.65 -0.48 9.67
N VAL A 222 -23.41 -0.20 8.61
CA VAL A 222 -23.43 1.10 7.92
C VAL A 222 -23.86 2.23 8.86
N GLU A 223 -24.87 1.99 9.69
CA GLU A 223 -25.35 2.96 10.67
C GLU A 223 -24.33 3.24 11.78
N ASP A 224 -23.73 2.20 12.36
CA ASP A 224 -22.68 2.31 13.39
C ASP A 224 -21.44 3.06 12.82
N ALA A 225 -21.09 2.80 11.56
CA ALA A 225 -20.02 3.49 10.84
C ALA A 225 -20.36 4.97 10.60
N ARG A 226 -21.59 5.26 10.15
CA ARG A 226 -22.08 6.63 9.94
C ARG A 226 -22.01 7.45 11.22
N GLU A 227 -22.52 6.92 12.33
CA GLU A 227 -22.49 7.62 13.63
C GLU A 227 -21.05 7.96 14.04
N THR A 228 -20.15 6.99 13.92
CA THR A 228 -18.73 7.16 14.25
C THR A 228 -18.07 8.24 13.37
N ALA A 229 -18.27 8.16 12.06
CA ALA A 229 -17.71 9.12 11.10
C ALA A 229 -18.28 10.54 11.31
N LEU A 230 -19.57 10.69 11.63
CA LEU A 230 -20.16 12.01 11.88
C LEU A 230 -19.62 12.66 13.16
N ILE A 231 -19.31 11.89 14.21
CA ILE A 231 -18.64 12.41 15.41
C ILE A 231 -17.23 12.90 15.04
N GLU A 232 -16.49 12.12 14.25
CA GLU A 232 -15.16 12.49 13.78
C GLU A 232 -15.18 13.76 12.93
N VAL A 233 -16.12 13.88 11.98
CA VAL A 233 -16.35 15.10 11.19
C VAL A 233 -16.67 16.29 12.09
N ALA A 234 -17.54 16.12 13.09
CA ALA A 234 -17.90 17.20 14.01
C ALA A 234 -16.73 17.66 14.90
N SER A 235 -15.74 16.81 15.14
CA SER A 235 -14.54 17.15 15.93
C SER A 235 -13.56 18.07 15.20
N VAL A 236 -13.69 18.20 13.88
CA VAL A 236 -12.77 18.98 13.04
C VAL A 236 -13.51 20.17 12.43
N PRO A 237 -13.26 21.41 12.89
CA PRO A 237 -13.92 22.60 12.34
C PRO A 237 -13.66 22.76 10.84
N PRO A 238 -14.71 22.94 10.01
CA PRO A 238 -14.55 23.03 8.57
C PRO A 238 -13.80 24.30 8.15
N ARG A 239 -13.00 24.20 7.09
CA ARG A 239 -12.22 25.30 6.52
C ARG A 239 -12.06 25.17 5.00
N PRO A 240 -11.93 26.29 4.26
CA PRO A 240 -11.78 26.26 2.80
C PRO A 240 -10.51 25.56 2.30
N ASP A 241 -9.46 25.52 3.11
CA ASP A 241 -8.17 24.89 2.82
C ASP A 241 -8.03 23.47 3.41
N LEU A 242 -9.11 22.95 4.01
CA LEU A 242 -9.13 21.65 4.66
C LEU A 242 -9.99 20.67 3.86
N PHE A 243 -9.38 19.54 3.53
CA PHE A 243 -9.98 18.46 2.76
C PHE A 243 -9.85 17.14 3.53
N ALA A 244 -10.65 16.14 3.19
CA ALA A 244 -10.42 14.77 3.65
C ALA A 244 -10.44 13.78 2.50
N THR A 245 -9.58 12.76 2.60
CA THR A 245 -9.76 11.50 1.90
C THR A 245 -10.66 10.63 2.76
N VAL A 246 -11.64 9.98 2.13
CA VAL A 246 -12.60 9.09 2.76
C VAL A 246 -12.31 7.68 2.28
N GLU A 247 -12.24 6.73 3.20
CA GLU A 247 -12.18 5.29 2.90
C GLU A 247 -13.51 4.66 3.28
N TRP A 248 -14.05 3.80 2.40
CA TRP A 248 -15.34 3.15 2.62
C TRP A 248 -15.38 1.79 1.93
N ILE A 249 -16.32 0.97 2.40
CA ILE A 249 -16.61 -0.36 1.88
C ILE A 249 -18.11 -0.56 1.68
N ASP A 250 -18.45 -1.51 0.82
CA ASP A 250 -19.80 -2.04 0.70
C ASP A 250 -19.87 -3.51 1.14
N ARG A 251 -21.02 -4.16 0.95
CA ARG A 251 -21.22 -5.55 1.35
C ARG A 251 -20.35 -6.54 0.57
N ASP A 252 -19.90 -6.21 -0.63
CA ASP A 252 -19.10 -7.10 -1.47
C ASP A 252 -17.62 -7.14 -1.00
N ASP A 253 -17.22 -6.20 -0.14
CA ASP A 253 -15.90 -6.12 0.46
C ASP A 253 -15.69 -7.06 1.67
N VAL A 254 -16.76 -7.62 2.24
CA VAL A 254 -16.76 -8.40 3.49
C VAL A 254 -17.27 -9.83 3.35
#